data_AF-A0A7W8GFZ0-F1
#
_entry.id   AF-A0A7W8GFZ0-F1
#
_cell.length_a   1.000
_cell.length_b   1.000
_cell.length_c   1.000
_cell.angle_alpha   90.00
_cell.angle_beta   90.00
_cell.angle_gamma   90.00
#
_symmetry.space_group_name_H-M   'P 1'
#
loop_
_entity.id
_entity.type
_entity.pdbx_description
1 polymer ?
#
loop_
_entity_poly.entity_id
_entity_poly.type
_entity_poly.pdbx_seq_one_letter_code
_entity_poly.pdbx_strand_id
1 'polypeptide(L)'
;MSIKRWKDLDMQAANRILNLPAAVAAGQPVTFEQLQSLLEGLAFKDNVRVATQANLNLASPGANIDGVAMAANDRVLVKAQTVQTENGVYLWTGAASAMVRAADASTFDELESAIVTVDEGTDAGKTFRQTQVNGAIGTNNVVWASFGTGASQATETLSGIAEIATQAETDGGADDLRFITALKLKTSVWAARGFTVLFGDGSATQYDLSHLLGGEVQVSVYEVATGEYADVRKRRVDANTIRINATPAPATNSMRAVVSRIGG
;
A
#
# COMPACT_ATOMS: atom_id res chain seq x y z
N MET A 1 -57.84 -13.51 15.67
CA MET A 1 -58.09 -14.96 15.81
C MET A 1 -56.99 -15.68 15.05
N SER A 2 -56.19 -16.54 15.69
CA SER A 2 -55.14 -17.32 15.02
C SER A 2 -55.61 -18.76 14.81
N ILE A 3 -55.25 -19.35 13.67
CA ILE A 3 -55.55 -20.75 13.35
C ILE A 3 -54.32 -21.58 13.73
N LYS A 4 -54.47 -22.54 14.63
CA LYS A 4 -53.40 -23.50 14.95
C LYS A 4 -53.36 -24.60 13.88
N ARG A 5 -52.18 -24.86 13.33
CA ARG A 5 -51.92 -25.98 12.39
C ARG A 5 -51.07 -27.02 13.10
N TRP A 6 -51.51 -28.28 13.07
CA TRP A 6 -50.86 -29.41 13.75
C TRP A 6 -49.96 -30.24 12.82
N LYS A 7 -49.84 -29.82 11.56
CA LYS A 7 -49.06 -30.45 10.49
C LYS A 7 -48.49 -29.37 9.58
N ASP A 8 -47.50 -29.75 8.78
CA ASP A 8 -46.84 -28.86 7.81
C ASP A 8 -47.80 -28.37 6.73
N LEU A 9 -47.46 -27.21 6.15
CA LEU A 9 -48.17 -26.61 5.03
C LEU A 9 -47.40 -26.89 3.73
N ASP A 10 -47.95 -27.75 2.88
CA ASP A 10 -47.43 -27.97 1.52
C ASP A 10 -48.11 -27.01 0.53
N MET A 11 -47.29 -26.26 -0.22
CA MET A 11 -47.76 -25.28 -1.21
C MET A 11 -47.88 -25.84 -2.64
N GLN A 12 -47.45 -27.09 -2.86
CA GLN A 12 -47.52 -27.80 -4.15
C GLN A 12 -46.95 -27.01 -5.34
N ALA A 13 -45.96 -26.13 -5.08
CA ALA A 13 -45.33 -25.25 -6.07
C ALA A 13 -46.28 -24.30 -6.84
N ALA A 14 -47.55 -24.18 -6.44
CA ALA A 14 -48.56 -23.38 -7.12
C ALA A 14 -49.21 -22.33 -6.20
N ASN A 15 -49.34 -22.64 -4.92
CA ASN A 15 -49.97 -21.74 -3.95
C ASN A 15 -48.96 -20.69 -3.47
N ARG A 16 -49.43 -19.45 -3.27
CA ARG A 16 -48.63 -18.29 -2.83
C ARG A 16 -49.12 -17.76 -1.49
N ILE A 17 -48.21 -17.24 -0.68
CA ILE A 17 -48.56 -16.44 0.51
C ILE A 17 -48.71 -14.99 0.05
N LEU A 18 -49.91 -14.41 0.22
CA LEU A 18 -50.20 -13.02 -0.13
C LEU A 18 -50.15 -12.14 1.12
N ASN A 19 -49.69 -10.89 0.96
CA ASN A 19 -49.64 -9.87 2.02
C ASN A 19 -48.86 -10.29 3.28
N LEU A 20 -47.75 -11.01 3.12
CA LEU A 20 -46.86 -11.35 4.23
C LEU A 20 -46.18 -10.07 4.77
N PRO A 21 -46.38 -9.67 6.04
CA PRO A 21 -45.71 -8.50 6.62
C PRO A 21 -44.23 -8.78 6.87
N ALA A 22 -43.43 -7.72 6.95
CA ALA A 22 -42.01 -7.80 7.26
C ALA A 22 -41.73 -8.51 8.59
N ALA A 23 -40.76 -9.43 8.58
CA ALA A 23 -40.28 -10.12 9.77
C ALA A 23 -39.55 -9.17 10.73
N VAL A 24 -39.86 -9.25 12.02
CA VAL A 24 -39.33 -8.43 13.13
C VAL A 24 -38.81 -9.25 14.32
N ALA A 25 -38.95 -10.58 14.31
CA ALA A 25 -38.50 -11.47 15.39
C ALA A 25 -37.93 -12.80 14.87
N ALA A 26 -37.11 -13.47 15.69
CA ALA A 26 -36.49 -14.75 15.35
C ALA A 26 -37.53 -15.84 15.05
N GLY A 27 -37.30 -16.58 13.96
CA GLY A 27 -38.19 -17.66 13.50
C GLY A 27 -39.36 -17.23 12.61
N GLN A 28 -39.49 -15.93 12.29
CA GLN A 28 -40.47 -15.45 11.31
C GLN A 28 -39.96 -15.63 9.87
N PRO A 29 -40.83 -15.99 8.91
CA PRO A 29 -40.47 -16.03 7.49
C PRO A 29 -40.22 -14.60 6.97
N VAL A 30 -39.10 -14.39 6.27
CA VAL A 30 -38.75 -13.10 5.65
C VAL A 30 -39.44 -12.92 4.31
N THR A 31 -39.78 -11.68 3.94
CA THR A 31 -40.27 -11.38 2.59
C THR A 31 -39.12 -11.44 1.57
N PHE A 32 -39.44 -11.65 0.30
CA PHE A 32 -38.43 -11.56 -0.77
C PHE A 32 -37.76 -10.18 -0.80
N GLU A 33 -38.53 -9.12 -0.54
CA GLU A 33 -38.04 -7.75 -0.41
C GLU A 33 -37.04 -7.58 0.75
N GLN A 34 -37.31 -8.16 1.92
CA GLN A 34 -36.35 -8.14 3.04
C GLN A 34 -35.06 -8.91 2.71
N LEU A 35 -35.17 -10.03 1.98
CA LEU A 35 -34.00 -10.78 1.50
C LEU A 35 -33.20 -9.97 0.46
N GLN A 36 -33.88 -9.32 -0.49
CA GLN A 36 -33.23 -8.44 -1.48
C GLN A 36 -32.55 -7.26 -0.79
N SER A 37 -33.20 -6.60 0.18
CA SER A 37 -32.61 -5.49 0.94
C SER A 37 -31.37 -5.91 1.76
N LEU A 38 -31.38 -7.13 2.32
CA LEU A 38 -30.21 -7.71 2.99
C LEU A 38 -29.08 -8.05 2.01
N LEU A 39 -29.42 -8.44 0.78
CA LEU A 39 -28.48 -8.69 -0.30
C LEU A 39 -27.92 -7.37 -0.90
N GLU A 40 -28.74 -6.32 -0.94
CA GLU A 40 -28.46 -4.99 -1.50
C GLU A 40 -27.38 -4.20 -0.75
N GLY A 41 -26.91 -4.68 0.41
CA GLY A 41 -25.67 -4.17 0.99
C GLY A 41 -24.47 -4.32 0.03
N LEU A 42 -24.49 -5.31 -0.87
CA LEU A 42 -23.44 -5.65 -1.83
C LEU A 42 -24.05 -6.18 -3.14
N ALA A 43 -24.24 -5.32 -4.15
CA ALA A 43 -24.79 -5.72 -5.45
C ALA A 43 -23.69 -6.21 -6.41
N PHE A 44 -23.15 -7.41 -6.19
CA PHE A 44 -22.17 -8.00 -7.10
C PHE A 44 -22.74 -8.19 -8.50
N LYS A 45 -21.97 -7.76 -9.50
CA LYS A 45 -22.20 -7.98 -10.92
C LYS A 45 -21.19 -9.01 -11.43
N ASP A 46 -21.43 -9.50 -12.65
CA ASP A 46 -20.42 -10.30 -13.34
C ASP A 46 -19.11 -9.52 -13.46
N ASN A 47 -18.00 -10.24 -13.37
CA ASN A 47 -16.67 -9.68 -13.52
C ASN A 47 -16.54 -8.90 -14.83
N VAL A 48 -15.70 -7.87 -14.79
CA VAL A 48 -15.26 -7.17 -15.99
C VAL A 48 -13.91 -7.72 -16.38
N ARG A 49 -13.67 -7.88 -17.68
CA ARG A 49 -12.38 -8.33 -18.16
C ARG A 49 -11.31 -7.28 -17.92
N VAL A 50 -11.63 -6.00 -18.14
CA VAL A 50 -10.68 -4.90 -17.98
C VAL A 50 -11.36 -3.62 -17.50
N ALA A 51 -10.61 -2.74 -16.85
CA ALA A 51 -11.08 -1.43 -16.44
C ALA A 51 -10.26 -0.32 -17.12
N THR A 52 -10.94 0.75 -17.51
CA THR A 52 -10.31 1.93 -18.13
C THR A 52 -9.43 2.70 -17.14
N GLN A 53 -8.24 3.11 -17.60
CA GLN A 53 -7.29 3.95 -16.84
C GLN A 53 -7.37 5.44 -17.22
N ALA A 54 -7.97 5.74 -18.38
CA ALA A 54 -8.13 7.09 -18.91
C ALA A 54 -9.38 7.18 -19.78
N ASN A 55 -9.64 8.38 -20.28
CA ASN A 55 -10.75 8.66 -21.19
C ASN A 55 -10.67 7.79 -22.45
N LEU A 56 -11.81 7.26 -22.89
CA LEU A 56 -11.91 6.34 -24.04
C LEU A 56 -13.06 6.78 -24.95
N ASN A 57 -12.89 6.67 -26.27
CA ASN A 57 -14.01 6.89 -27.19
C ASN A 57 -14.98 5.68 -27.17
N LEU A 58 -16.13 5.83 -26.51
CA LEU A 58 -17.15 4.76 -26.43
C LEU A 58 -17.74 4.36 -27.79
N ALA A 59 -17.70 5.25 -28.79
CA ALA A 59 -18.20 4.95 -30.14
C ALA A 59 -17.19 4.14 -30.98
N SER A 60 -15.91 4.17 -30.59
CA SER A 60 -14.82 3.49 -31.29
C SER A 60 -13.67 3.21 -30.32
N PRO A 61 -13.81 2.21 -29.43
CA PRO A 61 -12.90 1.98 -28.31
C PRO A 61 -11.53 1.42 -28.71
N GLY A 62 -11.34 1.02 -29.97
CA GLY A 62 -10.12 0.35 -30.42
C GLY A 62 -10.10 -1.14 -30.06
N ALA A 63 -9.09 -1.84 -30.59
CA ALA A 63 -8.93 -3.29 -30.40
C ALA A 63 -8.38 -3.67 -29.02
N ASN A 64 -7.77 -2.73 -28.31
CA ASN A 64 -7.16 -2.96 -27.01
C ASN A 64 -7.64 -1.91 -26.00
N ILE A 65 -7.91 -2.33 -24.78
CA ILE A 65 -8.20 -1.45 -23.64
C ILE A 65 -7.23 -1.80 -22.53
N ASP A 66 -6.49 -0.82 -22.01
CA ASP A 66 -5.46 -1.03 -20.97
C ASP A 66 -4.44 -2.14 -21.33
N GLY A 67 -4.04 -2.20 -22.60
CA GLY A 67 -3.13 -3.22 -23.13
C GLY A 67 -3.77 -4.60 -23.40
N VAL A 68 -4.99 -4.84 -22.92
CA VAL A 68 -5.73 -6.10 -23.11
C VAL A 68 -6.42 -6.10 -24.47
N ALA A 69 -6.17 -7.12 -25.30
CA ALA A 69 -6.81 -7.27 -26.61
C ALA A 69 -8.27 -7.76 -26.46
N MET A 70 -9.23 -7.02 -26.99
CA MET A 70 -10.67 -7.22 -26.75
C MET A 70 -11.33 -8.18 -27.75
N ALA A 71 -12.32 -8.93 -27.27
CA ALA A 71 -13.23 -9.74 -28.07
C ALA A 71 -14.68 -9.26 -27.90
N ALA A 72 -15.55 -9.62 -28.86
CA ALA A 72 -16.96 -9.28 -28.82
C ALA A 72 -17.63 -9.83 -27.54
N ASN A 73 -18.42 -8.97 -26.88
CA ASN A 73 -19.08 -9.19 -25.60
C ASN A 73 -18.18 -9.20 -24.37
N ASP A 74 -16.89 -8.87 -24.49
CA ASP A 74 -16.07 -8.66 -23.30
C ASP A 74 -16.62 -7.50 -22.47
N ARG A 75 -16.75 -7.72 -21.17
CA ARG A 75 -17.21 -6.71 -20.21
C ARG A 75 -16.06 -5.77 -19.84
N VAL A 76 -16.32 -4.48 -19.86
CA VAL A 76 -15.35 -3.42 -19.58
C VAL A 76 -15.94 -2.49 -18.54
N LEU A 77 -15.19 -2.24 -17.46
CA LEU A 77 -15.50 -1.17 -16.54
C LEU A 77 -14.99 0.17 -17.09
N VAL A 78 -15.91 1.01 -17.52
CA VAL A 78 -15.65 2.39 -17.92
C VAL A 78 -15.78 3.27 -16.67
N LYS A 79 -14.64 3.64 -16.07
CA LYS A 79 -14.57 4.43 -14.83
C LYS A 79 -13.84 5.76 -14.97
N ALA A 80 -13.13 5.96 -16.08
CA ALA A 80 -12.20 7.08 -16.27
C ALA A 80 -12.60 8.05 -17.40
N GLN A 81 -13.88 8.17 -17.74
CA GLN A 81 -14.35 9.19 -18.68
C GLN A 81 -14.20 10.60 -18.12
N THR A 82 -13.92 11.57 -18.98
CA THR A 82 -13.99 13.00 -18.63
C THR A 82 -15.43 13.41 -18.31
N VAL A 83 -16.41 12.87 -19.03
CA VAL A 83 -17.83 13.04 -18.73
C VAL A 83 -18.30 11.86 -17.88
N GLN A 84 -18.35 12.05 -16.56
CA GLN A 84 -18.64 10.96 -15.62
C GLN A 84 -20.03 10.33 -15.76
N THR A 85 -20.98 10.98 -16.44
CA THR A 85 -22.30 10.39 -16.73
C THR A 85 -22.22 9.24 -17.74
N GLU A 86 -21.12 9.14 -18.49
CA GLU A 86 -20.82 8.07 -19.44
C GLU A 86 -20.10 6.87 -18.80
N ASN A 87 -19.72 6.95 -17.53
CA ASN A 87 -19.14 5.81 -16.84
C ASN A 87 -20.18 4.69 -16.61
N GLY A 88 -19.71 3.47 -16.40
CA GLY A 88 -20.53 2.29 -16.17
C GLY A 88 -19.85 1.00 -16.64
N VAL A 89 -20.64 -0.08 -16.72
CA VAL A 89 -20.17 -1.36 -17.27
C VAL A 89 -20.69 -1.51 -18.69
N TYR A 90 -19.79 -1.80 -19.62
CA TYR A 90 -20.07 -1.88 -21.04
C TYR A 90 -19.63 -3.22 -21.63
N LEU A 91 -20.30 -3.64 -22.69
CA LEU A 91 -19.89 -4.73 -23.58
C LEU A 91 -19.15 -4.13 -24.76
N TRP A 92 -17.95 -4.65 -25.01
CA TRP A 92 -17.19 -4.33 -26.21
C TRP A 92 -17.80 -5.05 -27.41
N THR A 93 -18.11 -4.33 -28.49
CA THR A 93 -18.82 -4.87 -29.67
C THR A 93 -17.94 -4.92 -30.92
N GLY A 94 -16.88 -4.12 -30.97
CA GLY A 94 -15.98 -4.01 -32.11
C GLY A 94 -15.02 -2.83 -31.94
N ALA A 95 -13.85 -2.89 -32.59
CA ALA A 95 -12.81 -1.85 -32.41
C ALA A 95 -13.26 -0.47 -32.91
N ALA A 96 -14.12 -0.44 -33.93
CA ALA A 96 -14.71 0.75 -34.52
C ALA A 96 -16.25 0.76 -34.38
N SER A 97 -16.76 0.14 -33.31
CA SER A 97 -18.20 0.03 -33.04
C SER A 97 -18.50 0.56 -31.65
N ALA A 98 -19.68 1.18 -31.51
CA ALA A 98 -20.09 1.72 -30.24
C ALA A 98 -20.28 0.61 -29.21
N MET A 99 -19.66 0.79 -28.05
CA MET A 99 -19.89 -0.08 -26.90
C MET A 99 -21.33 0.08 -26.41
N VAL A 100 -21.89 -1.01 -25.90
CA VAL A 100 -23.27 -1.03 -25.37
C VAL A 100 -23.19 -1.24 -23.87
N ARG A 101 -24.03 -0.57 -23.08
CA ARG A 101 -24.08 -0.84 -21.63
C ARG A 101 -24.46 -2.30 -21.38
N ALA A 102 -23.83 -2.93 -20.40
CA ALA A 102 -24.19 -4.29 -20.02
C ALA A 102 -25.65 -4.34 -19.50
N ALA A 103 -26.37 -5.41 -19.81
CA ALA A 103 -27.81 -5.51 -19.56
C ALA A 103 -28.15 -5.45 -18.05
N ASP A 104 -27.25 -5.91 -17.20
CA ASP A 104 -27.33 -5.87 -15.73
C ASP A 104 -26.81 -4.55 -15.14
N ALA A 105 -26.43 -3.57 -15.96
CA ALA A 105 -25.86 -2.28 -15.57
C ALA A 105 -26.31 -1.15 -16.53
N SER A 106 -27.55 -1.27 -17.00
CA SER A 106 -28.15 -0.45 -18.05
C SER A 106 -29.04 0.67 -17.49
N THR A 107 -29.52 0.51 -16.27
CA THR A 107 -30.26 1.53 -15.51
C THR A 107 -29.45 2.04 -14.32
N PHE A 108 -29.87 3.16 -13.73
CA PHE A 108 -29.16 3.69 -12.56
C PHE A 108 -29.44 2.83 -11.32
N ASP A 109 -30.68 2.40 -11.13
CA ASP A 109 -31.07 1.47 -10.05
C ASP A 109 -30.23 0.19 -10.06
N GLU A 110 -29.91 -0.34 -11.25
CA GLU A 110 -29.01 -1.49 -11.39
C GLU A 110 -27.56 -1.18 -11.00
N LEU A 111 -27.11 0.06 -11.16
CA LEU A 111 -25.77 0.50 -10.78
C LEU A 111 -25.66 0.89 -9.31
N GLU A 112 -26.76 1.12 -8.61
CA GLU A 112 -26.70 1.48 -7.20
C GLU A 112 -26.02 0.38 -6.40
N SER A 113 -24.94 0.76 -5.70
CA SER A 113 -24.13 -0.17 -4.92
C SER A 113 -23.52 -1.34 -5.72
N ALA A 114 -23.50 -1.24 -7.06
CA ALA A 114 -22.94 -2.27 -7.92
C ALA A 114 -21.46 -2.50 -7.60
N ILE A 115 -21.06 -3.77 -7.53
CA ILE A 115 -19.68 -4.18 -7.27
C ILE A 115 -19.20 -5.04 -8.43
N VAL A 116 -18.02 -4.71 -8.98
CA VAL A 116 -17.37 -5.47 -10.04
C VAL A 116 -15.92 -5.77 -9.68
N THR A 117 -15.46 -6.97 -9.99
CA THR A 117 -14.05 -7.36 -9.93
C THR A 117 -13.45 -7.37 -11.33
N VAL A 118 -12.19 -6.95 -11.46
CA VAL A 118 -11.46 -6.87 -12.72
C VAL A 118 -10.54 -8.07 -12.89
N ASP A 119 -10.60 -8.76 -14.03
CA ASP A 119 -9.83 -9.99 -14.27
C ASP A 119 -8.43 -9.72 -14.89
N GLU A 120 -8.29 -8.72 -15.77
CA GLU A 120 -7.06 -8.44 -16.51
C GLU A 120 -6.72 -6.92 -16.54
N GLY A 121 -5.47 -6.60 -16.92
CA GLY A 121 -4.96 -5.24 -17.03
C GLY A 121 -4.34 -4.70 -15.73
N THR A 122 -4.19 -3.38 -15.65
CA THR A 122 -3.55 -2.67 -14.53
C THR A 122 -4.32 -2.85 -13.20
N ASP A 123 -5.63 -3.03 -13.28
CA ASP A 123 -6.51 -3.19 -12.13
C ASP A 123 -6.87 -4.66 -11.84
N ALA A 124 -6.18 -5.64 -12.45
CA ALA A 124 -6.43 -7.07 -12.23
C ALA A 124 -6.46 -7.44 -10.73
N GLY A 125 -7.51 -8.16 -10.32
CA GLY A 125 -7.78 -8.56 -8.92
C GLY A 125 -8.33 -7.46 -8.03
N LYS A 126 -8.46 -6.21 -8.50
CA LYS A 126 -9.12 -5.14 -7.76
C LYS A 126 -10.64 -5.22 -7.96
N THR A 127 -11.34 -4.76 -6.94
CA THR A 127 -12.80 -4.68 -6.94
C THR A 127 -13.21 -3.21 -6.79
N PHE A 128 -14.26 -2.81 -7.50
CA PHE A 128 -14.79 -1.44 -7.48
C PHE A 128 -16.27 -1.46 -7.12
N ARG A 129 -16.69 -0.46 -6.35
CA ARG A 129 -18.09 -0.21 -5.99
C ARG A 129 -18.56 1.12 -6.56
N GLN A 130 -19.73 1.13 -7.19
CA GLN A 130 -20.41 2.36 -7.55
C GLN A 130 -20.99 3.03 -6.29
N THR A 131 -20.78 4.34 -6.14
CA THR A 131 -21.11 5.07 -4.89
C THR A 131 -22.25 6.07 -4.97
N GLN A 132 -22.82 6.32 -6.14
CA GLN A 132 -23.87 7.31 -6.33
C GLN A 132 -25.25 6.66 -6.20
N VAL A 133 -26.19 7.37 -5.58
CA VAL A 133 -27.55 6.89 -5.28
C VAL A 133 -28.61 7.82 -5.85
N ASN A 134 -29.81 7.30 -6.10
CA ASN A 134 -31.00 8.00 -6.58
C ASN A 134 -30.77 8.85 -7.83
N GLY A 135 -30.04 8.32 -8.81
CA GLY A 135 -29.66 9.03 -10.03
C GLY A 135 -30.35 8.51 -11.29
N ALA A 136 -29.98 9.09 -12.43
CA ALA A 136 -30.37 8.65 -13.77
C ALA A 136 -29.14 8.59 -14.68
N ILE A 137 -29.05 7.53 -15.50
CA ILE A 137 -27.99 7.36 -16.51
C ILE A 137 -28.01 8.53 -17.50
N GLY A 138 -26.82 9.05 -17.85
CA GLY A 138 -26.67 10.18 -18.77
C GLY A 138 -26.90 11.56 -18.13
N THR A 139 -27.49 11.61 -16.93
CA THR A 139 -27.75 12.86 -16.20
C THR A 139 -26.85 12.99 -14.97
N ASN A 140 -26.81 11.97 -14.13
CA ASN A 140 -26.01 11.96 -12.92
C ASN A 140 -24.67 11.28 -13.16
N ASN A 141 -23.64 11.72 -12.43
CA ASN A 141 -22.33 11.11 -12.51
C ASN A 141 -22.40 9.66 -12.04
N VAL A 142 -21.66 8.77 -12.71
CA VAL A 142 -21.44 7.40 -12.26
C VAL A 142 -20.00 7.31 -11.76
N VAL A 143 -19.85 7.14 -10.45
CA VAL A 143 -18.54 7.15 -9.78
C VAL A 143 -18.27 5.77 -9.19
N TRP A 144 -17.13 5.19 -9.58
CA TRP A 144 -16.64 3.91 -9.09
C TRP A 144 -15.45 4.13 -8.16
N ALA A 145 -15.55 3.66 -6.92
CA ALA A 145 -14.48 3.71 -5.93
C ALA A 145 -13.93 2.30 -5.68
N SER A 146 -12.65 2.19 -5.34
CA SER A 146 -12.07 0.90 -4.95
C SER A 146 -12.81 0.32 -3.74
N PHE A 147 -13.10 -0.97 -3.80
CA PHE A 147 -13.82 -1.72 -2.78
C PHE A 147 -13.00 -2.94 -2.38
N GLY A 148 -12.69 -3.08 -1.09
CA GLY A 148 -11.96 -4.23 -0.57
C GLY A 148 -10.52 -4.39 -1.06
N THR A 149 -9.92 -3.39 -1.73
CA THR A 149 -8.49 -3.42 -2.06
C THR A 149 -7.65 -3.13 -0.82
N GLY A 150 -6.61 -3.92 -0.59
CA GLY A 150 -5.68 -3.77 0.53
C GLY A 150 -5.22 -2.32 0.74
N ALA A 151 -4.97 -1.96 2.01
CA ALA A 151 -4.70 -0.60 2.43
C ALA A 151 -3.70 0.11 1.50
N SER A 152 -4.01 1.36 1.13
CA SER A 152 -3.18 2.21 0.27
C SER A 152 -1.77 2.36 0.82
N GLN A 153 -0.83 2.84 0.00
CA GLN A 153 0.50 3.21 0.51
C GLN A 153 0.36 4.25 1.62
N ALA A 154 1.08 4.04 2.74
CA ALA A 154 1.13 5.01 3.82
C ALA A 154 1.80 6.31 3.34
N THR A 155 1.26 7.45 3.77
CA THR A 155 1.88 8.77 3.59
C THR A 155 1.91 9.49 4.93
N GLU A 156 2.53 10.66 5.01
CA GLU A 156 2.52 11.47 6.23
C GLU A 156 1.10 11.82 6.73
N THR A 157 0.11 11.84 5.84
CA THR A 157 -1.28 12.21 6.15
C THR A 157 -2.27 11.06 6.08
N LEU A 158 -1.86 9.89 5.56
CA LEU A 158 -2.74 8.75 5.33
C LEU A 158 -2.14 7.48 5.93
N SER A 159 -2.93 6.81 6.78
CA SER A 159 -2.60 5.46 7.25
C SER A 159 -2.68 4.46 6.10
N GLY A 160 -1.71 3.55 6.03
CA GLY A 160 -1.57 2.62 4.92
C GLY A 160 -0.53 1.52 5.19
N ILE A 161 -0.08 0.86 4.11
CA ILE A 161 1.03 -0.08 4.12
C ILE A 161 2.29 0.57 3.55
N ALA A 162 3.45 0.15 4.03
CA ALA A 162 4.75 0.52 3.47
C ALA A 162 5.64 -0.73 3.42
N GLU A 163 6.70 -0.69 2.62
CA GLU A 163 7.68 -1.78 2.57
C GLU A 163 8.79 -1.57 3.61
N ILE A 164 9.54 -2.63 3.91
CA ILE A 164 10.77 -2.51 4.71
C ILE A 164 11.91 -2.03 3.82
N ALA A 165 12.61 -0.98 4.24
CA ALA A 165 13.79 -0.47 3.53
C ALA A 165 14.95 -1.49 3.56
N THR A 166 15.68 -1.59 2.44
CA THR A 166 16.95 -2.31 2.39
C THR A 166 18.05 -1.55 3.15
N GLN A 167 19.20 -2.20 3.37
CA GLN A 167 20.32 -1.53 4.02
C GLN A 167 20.86 -0.37 3.18
N ALA A 168 20.96 -0.56 1.86
CA ALA A 168 21.45 0.46 0.95
C ALA A 168 20.52 1.68 0.89
N GLU A 169 19.20 1.46 0.91
CA GLU A 169 18.22 2.55 0.98
C GLU A 169 18.29 3.30 2.32
N THR A 170 18.42 2.55 3.42
CA THR A 170 18.60 3.12 4.77
C THR A 170 19.86 4.01 4.83
N ASP A 171 20.97 3.55 4.27
CA ASP A 171 22.23 4.30 4.27
C ASP A 171 22.22 5.47 3.28
N GLY A 172 21.47 5.36 2.18
CA GLY A 172 21.26 6.44 1.21
C GLY A 172 20.45 7.62 1.75
N GLY A 173 19.55 7.38 2.71
CA GLY A 173 18.89 8.44 3.50
C GLY A 173 17.92 9.34 2.73
N ALA A 174 17.41 8.90 1.57
CA ALA A 174 16.46 9.65 0.74
C ALA A 174 15.07 8.98 0.60
N ASP A 175 14.89 7.79 1.18
CA ASP A 175 13.65 7.02 1.09
C ASP A 175 12.64 7.48 2.15
N ASP A 176 11.47 7.96 1.69
CA ASP A 176 10.33 8.36 2.52
C ASP A 176 9.10 7.46 2.31
N LEU A 177 9.26 6.35 1.58
CA LEU A 177 8.17 5.42 1.24
C LEU A 177 8.19 4.14 2.08
N ARG A 178 9.24 3.93 2.88
CA ARG A 178 9.54 2.67 3.57
C ARG A 178 9.92 2.88 5.02
N PHE A 179 9.75 1.84 5.83
CA PHE A 179 10.18 1.85 7.23
C PHE A 179 11.48 1.08 7.45
N ILE A 180 12.26 1.56 8.43
CA ILE A 180 13.53 0.97 8.83
C ILE A 180 13.28 -0.01 9.99
N THR A 181 13.94 -1.18 9.97
CA THR A 181 13.91 -2.12 11.10
C THR A 181 15.10 -1.92 12.05
N ALA A 182 15.01 -2.43 13.28
CA ALA A 182 16.07 -2.27 14.27
C ALA A 182 17.46 -2.74 13.79
N LEU A 183 17.52 -3.82 13.01
CA LEU A 183 18.78 -4.28 12.43
C LEU A 183 19.33 -3.25 11.45
N LYS A 184 18.51 -2.76 10.52
CA LYS A 184 18.91 -1.77 9.51
C LYS A 184 19.38 -0.47 10.12
N LEU A 185 18.69 -0.02 11.17
CA LEU A 185 19.11 1.12 11.97
C LEU A 185 20.46 0.84 12.64
N LYS A 186 20.62 -0.27 13.36
CA LYS A 186 21.87 -0.61 14.06
C LYS A 186 23.08 -0.67 13.13
N THR A 187 22.91 -1.20 11.92
CA THR A 187 23.98 -1.32 10.93
C THR A 187 24.17 -0.08 10.08
N SER A 188 23.30 0.93 10.23
CA SER A 188 23.39 2.13 9.40
C SER A 188 24.63 2.96 9.71
N VAL A 189 25.22 3.52 8.66
CA VAL A 189 26.33 4.49 8.75
C VAL A 189 25.96 5.72 9.59
N TRP A 190 24.66 6.02 9.70
CA TRP A 190 24.12 7.14 10.49
C TRP A 190 23.96 6.79 11.97
N ALA A 191 23.86 5.50 12.32
CA ALA A 191 23.71 5.07 13.70
C ALA A 191 25.05 4.85 14.43
N ALA A 192 26.15 4.72 13.70
CA ALA A 192 27.49 4.62 14.27
C ALA A 192 27.92 5.99 14.85
N ARG A 193 27.72 6.18 16.17
CA ARG A 193 28.04 7.44 16.87
C ARG A 193 29.49 7.53 17.38
N GLY A 194 30.23 6.43 17.35
CA GLY A 194 31.63 6.42 17.79
C GLY A 194 32.38 5.12 17.48
N PHE A 195 33.69 5.24 17.50
CA PHE A 195 34.66 4.17 17.27
C PHE A 195 35.63 4.15 18.45
N THR A 196 35.91 2.97 18.99
CA THR A 196 36.85 2.79 20.10
C THR A 196 37.84 1.70 19.77
N VAL A 197 39.13 1.95 20.01
CA VAL A 197 40.19 0.97 19.76
C VAL A 197 41.33 1.11 20.76
N LEU A 198 41.95 -0.02 21.10
CA LEU A 198 43.20 -0.06 21.87
C LEU A 198 44.39 0.10 20.93
N PHE A 199 45.42 0.81 21.37
CA PHE A 199 46.65 0.98 20.60
C PHE A 199 47.87 1.10 21.53
N GLY A 200 49.06 1.06 20.92
CA GLY A 200 50.33 0.91 21.60
C GLY A 200 50.94 -0.44 21.26
N ASP A 201 52.23 -0.46 20.90
CA ASP A 201 53.00 -1.67 20.59
C ASP A 201 54.37 -1.69 21.30
N GLY A 202 54.66 -0.68 22.11
CA GLY A 202 55.93 -0.50 22.83
C GLY A 202 57.06 0.11 22.00
N SER A 203 56.85 0.42 20.71
CA SER A 203 57.91 0.87 19.80
C SER A 203 57.50 2.03 18.88
N ALA A 204 56.32 1.97 18.28
CA ALA A 204 55.82 3.01 17.39
C ALA A 204 55.34 4.23 18.19
N THR A 205 55.63 5.41 17.66
CA THR A 205 55.14 6.69 18.17
C THR A 205 54.01 7.27 17.32
N GLN A 206 53.58 6.55 16.28
CA GLN A 206 52.54 6.98 15.34
C GLN A 206 51.60 5.82 15.00
N TYR A 207 50.30 6.09 15.07
CA TYR A 207 49.22 5.11 14.86
C TYR A 207 48.14 5.71 13.96
N ASP A 208 47.82 5.02 12.86
CA ASP A 208 46.69 5.35 11.98
C ASP A 208 45.50 4.46 12.33
N LEU A 209 44.42 5.09 12.81
CA LEU A 209 43.22 4.41 13.28
C LEU A 209 42.06 4.68 12.32
N SER A 210 41.61 3.64 11.63
CA SER A 210 40.46 3.70 10.72
C SER A 210 39.14 3.54 11.49
N HIS A 211 38.34 4.62 11.54
CA HIS A 211 37.09 4.72 12.30
C HIS A 211 35.81 4.61 11.47
N LEU A 212 35.86 4.82 10.14
CA LEU A 212 34.71 4.73 9.21
C LEU A 212 33.48 5.61 9.52
N LEU A 213 33.60 6.57 10.44
CA LEU A 213 32.49 7.44 10.83
C LEU A 213 32.14 8.51 9.78
N GLY A 214 33.02 8.77 8.81
CA GLY A 214 32.88 9.90 7.88
C GLY A 214 32.93 11.27 8.58
N GLY A 215 33.03 12.34 7.80
CA GLY A 215 32.85 13.71 8.30
C GLY A 215 33.88 14.17 9.35
N GLU A 216 33.49 15.15 10.17
CA GLU A 216 34.31 15.68 11.26
C GLU A 216 34.19 14.81 12.53
N VAL A 217 35.30 14.68 13.27
CA VAL A 217 35.38 13.81 14.44
C VAL A 217 36.11 14.47 15.61
N GLN A 218 35.65 14.17 16.82
CA GLN A 218 36.37 14.41 18.07
C GLN A 218 37.14 13.17 18.44
N VAL A 219 38.37 13.34 18.92
CA VAL A 219 39.22 12.23 19.32
C VAL A 219 39.72 12.48 20.73
N SER A 220 39.39 11.56 21.63
CA SER A 220 39.88 11.54 23.01
C SER A 220 40.75 10.31 23.20
N VAL A 221 41.84 10.46 23.93
CA VAL A 221 42.78 9.38 24.21
C VAL A 221 42.97 9.29 25.71
N TYR A 222 42.94 8.09 26.26
CA TYR A 222 43.21 7.85 27.67
C TYR A 222 44.03 6.59 27.88
N GLU A 223 44.75 6.55 28.99
CA GLU A 223 45.47 5.38 29.45
C GLU A 223 44.49 4.34 30.00
N VAL A 224 44.64 3.08 29.60
CA VAL A 224 43.70 2.00 29.98
C VAL A 224 43.78 1.68 31.47
N ALA A 225 44.98 1.76 32.06
CA ALA A 225 45.21 1.37 33.44
C ALA A 225 44.64 2.38 34.45
N THR A 226 44.74 3.69 34.14
CA THR A 226 44.40 4.77 35.06
C THR A 226 43.12 5.51 34.66
N GLY A 227 42.73 5.45 33.39
CA GLY A 227 41.64 6.25 32.84
C GLY A 227 42.00 7.72 32.59
N GLU A 228 43.25 8.11 32.85
CA GLU A 228 43.72 9.49 32.68
C GLU A 228 43.78 9.88 31.19
N TYR A 229 43.32 11.09 30.88
CA TYR A 229 43.37 11.62 29.53
C TYR A 229 44.81 11.94 29.14
N ALA A 230 45.24 11.41 28.00
CA ALA A 230 46.53 11.74 27.42
C ALA A 230 46.34 12.84 26.36
N ASP A 231 47.08 13.93 26.54
CA ASP A 231 47.22 14.91 25.47
C ASP A 231 48.21 14.39 24.44
N VAL A 232 47.74 14.22 23.21
CA VAL A 232 48.50 13.66 22.10
C VAL A 232 48.22 14.47 20.87
N ARG A 233 49.21 14.54 19.97
CA ARG A 233 48.99 15.19 18.70
C ARG A 233 48.11 14.29 17.82
N LYS A 234 47.02 14.87 17.34
CA LYS A 234 46.01 14.19 16.51
C LYS A 234 45.95 14.89 15.16
N ARG A 235 45.89 14.12 14.07
CA ARG A 235 45.72 14.65 12.72
C ARG A 235 44.73 13.81 11.95
N ARG A 236 43.74 14.44 11.31
CA ARG A 236 42.88 13.78 10.33
C ARG A 236 43.69 13.46 9.07
N VAL A 237 43.70 12.19 8.70
CA VAL A 237 44.39 11.73 7.48
C VAL A 237 43.42 11.80 6.31
N ASP A 238 42.19 11.32 6.50
CA ASP A 238 41.10 11.36 5.53
C ASP A 238 39.74 11.35 6.26
N ALA A 239 38.64 11.11 5.53
CA ALA A 239 37.29 11.09 6.10
C ALA A 239 37.05 9.97 7.14
N ASN A 240 37.87 8.93 7.14
CA ASN A 240 37.68 7.70 7.89
C ASN A 240 38.89 7.31 8.74
N THR A 241 39.99 8.06 8.71
CA THR A 241 41.23 7.72 9.41
C THR A 241 41.78 8.91 10.20
N ILE A 242 42.09 8.66 11.48
CA ILE A 242 42.82 9.59 12.35
C ILE A 242 44.22 9.06 12.64
N ARG A 243 45.22 9.94 12.59
CA ARG A 243 46.58 9.67 13.04
C ARG A 243 46.78 10.22 14.44
N ILE A 244 47.32 9.39 15.32
CA ILE A 244 47.72 9.75 16.68
C ILE A 244 49.23 9.63 16.79
N ASN A 245 49.87 10.68 17.27
CA ASN A 245 51.29 10.69 17.59
C ASN A 245 51.46 10.76 19.12
N ALA A 246 52.07 9.72 19.69
CA ALA A 246 52.30 9.57 21.12
C ALA A 246 53.80 9.42 21.40
N THR A 247 54.32 10.18 22.37
CA THR A 247 55.72 10.11 22.81
C THR A 247 55.75 10.25 24.33
N PRO A 248 56.39 9.32 25.06
CA PRO A 248 57.10 8.12 24.59
C PRO A 248 56.17 7.09 23.92
N ALA A 249 56.75 6.08 23.25
CA ALA A 249 55.98 5.02 22.59
C ALA A 249 55.11 4.27 23.62
N PRO A 250 53.78 4.23 23.48
CA PRO A 250 52.92 3.56 24.44
C PRO A 250 53.18 2.04 24.43
N ALA A 251 53.13 1.42 25.61
CA ALA A 251 53.22 -0.03 25.75
C ALA A 251 52.05 -0.74 25.04
N THR A 252 52.18 -2.05 24.82
CA THR A 252 51.20 -2.83 24.07
C THR A 252 49.78 -2.66 24.61
N ASN A 253 48.86 -2.12 23.79
CA ASN A 253 47.47 -1.85 24.15
C ASN A 253 47.28 -1.01 25.43
N SER A 254 48.27 -0.21 25.84
CA SER A 254 48.18 0.59 27.07
C SER A 254 47.30 1.83 26.92
N MET A 255 46.97 2.22 25.69
CA MET A 255 46.18 3.42 25.37
C MET A 255 44.90 3.04 24.66
N ARG A 256 43.85 3.84 24.87
CA ARG A 256 42.59 3.72 24.15
C ARG A 256 42.24 5.04 23.46
N ALA A 257 41.87 4.94 22.19
CA ALA A 257 41.34 6.05 21.43
C ALA A 257 39.82 5.90 21.31
N VAL A 258 39.08 6.96 21.66
CA VAL A 258 37.65 7.10 21.42
C VAL A 258 37.46 8.21 20.40
N VAL A 259 36.86 7.86 19.27
CA VAL A 259 36.56 8.76 18.16
C VAL A 259 35.05 8.89 18.06
N SER A 260 34.53 10.11 18.10
CA SER A 260 33.09 10.39 17.99
C SER A 260 32.86 11.38 16.86
N ARG A 261 31.82 11.19 16.06
CA ARG A 261 31.46 12.16 15.01
C ARG A 261 30.94 13.46 15.64
N ILE A 262 31.36 14.62 15.14
CA ILE A 262 30.85 15.94 15.54
C ILE A 262 30.13 16.56 14.32
N GLY A 263 28.97 17.16 14.55
CA GLY A 263 28.15 17.76 13.50
C GLY A 263 27.28 16.73 12.79
N GLY A 264 25.97 16.94 12.88
CA GLY A 264 24.94 16.20 12.12
C GLY A 264 24.80 16.79 10.72
#